data_AF-A0A3E2N1P2-F1
#
_entry.id   AF-A0A3E2N1P2-F1
#
_cell.length_a   1.000
_cell.length_b   1.000
_cell.length_c   1.000
_cell.angle_alpha   90.00
_cell.angle_beta   90.00
_cell.angle_gamma   90.00
#
_symmetry.space_group_name_H-M   'P 1'
#
loop_
_entity.id
_entity.type
_entity.pdbx_description
1 polymer ?
#
loop_
_entity_poly.entity_id
_entity_poly.type
_entity_poly.pdbx_seq_one_letter_code
_entity_poly.pdbx_strand_id
1 'polypeptide(L)'
;MHGRRHGRSGGWQQAQQPDASDAADWFAGRLPEDWFEGAPAVVVDREEITVIGTLGAPENSGSEQSKAHSEGRASRFREETRAERMNIADEAQERYARKVSWGVDVVSDAGTERILFTHIAVPVMTRLKQPERQVLDTLVDAGVARSRADALAWSVKLVGEHTEEWLDKLRTAMSAVDDLRAQGPDLQA
;
A
#
# COMPACT_ATOMS: atom_id res chain seq x y z
N MET A 1 -48.35 -9.14 15.57
CA MET A 1 -47.24 -10.06 15.89
C MET A 1 -46.15 -9.91 14.83
N HIS A 2 -44.90 -9.99 15.28
CA HIS A 2 -43.71 -9.36 14.72
C HIS A 2 -43.09 -10.05 13.50
N GLY A 3 -42.33 -9.25 12.74
CA GLY A 3 -41.00 -9.68 12.29
C GLY A 3 -40.76 -9.79 10.78
N ARG A 4 -40.74 -8.66 10.05
CA ARG A 4 -40.01 -8.60 8.78
C ARG A 4 -38.52 -8.76 9.07
N ARG A 5 -37.96 -9.92 8.77
CA ARG A 5 -36.53 -10.23 8.93
C ARG A 5 -35.74 -9.44 7.87
N HIS A 6 -35.16 -8.30 8.27
CA HIS A 6 -34.15 -7.59 7.49
C HIS A 6 -32.90 -8.47 7.38
N GLY A 7 -32.75 -9.16 6.26
CA GLY A 7 -31.57 -9.94 5.91
C GLY A 7 -30.45 -9.04 5.40
N ARG A 8 -29.56 -8.64 6.33
CA ARG A 8 -28.12 -8.45 6.11
C ARG A 8 -27.68 -7.48 4.98
N SER A 9 -27.79 -6.18 5.23
CA SER A 9 -27.09 -5.14 4.45
C SER A 9 -25.63 -4.98 4.91
N GLY A 10 -24.72 -5.84 4.45
CA GLY A 10 -23.34 -5.85 4.94
C GLY A 10 -22.24 -6.17 3.92
N GLY A 11 -22.48 -5.98 2.62
CA GLY A 11 -21.49 -6.33 1.58
C GLY A 11 -21.51 -5.49 0.30
N TRP A 12 -22.27 -4.40 0.23
CA TRP A 12 -22.55 -3.70 -1.04
C TRP A 12 -21.53 -2.62 -1.45
N GLN A 13 -20.33 -2.58 -0.87
CA GLN A 13 -19.31 -1.60 -1.25
C GLN A 13 -18.13 -2.19 -2.04
N GLN A 14 -18.07 -3.51 -2.22
CA GLN A 14 -17.10 -4.15 -3.12
C GLN A 14 -17.62 -4.24 -4.57
N ALA A 15 -18.92 -4.20 -4.80
CA ALA A 15 -19.53 -4.59 -6.07
C ALA A 15 -19.66 -3.48 -7.14
N GLN A 16 -18.97 -2.33 -7.00
CA GLN A 16 -19.18 -1.18 -7.91
C GLN A 16 -17.92 -0.57 -8.50
N GLN A 17 -16.73 -0.92 -8.03
CA GLN A 17 -15.53 -0.39 -8.69
C GLN A 17 -15.20 -1.22 -9.93
N PRO A 18 -14.84 -0.57 -11.05
CA PRO A 18 -14.27 -1.24 -12.20
C PRO A 18 -13.08 -2.11 -11.80
N ASP A 19 -12.84 -3.18 -12.56
CA ASP A 19 -11.61 -3.94 -12.43
C ASP A 19 -10.40 -3.03 -12.71
N ALA A 20 -9.33 -3.24 -11.95
CA ALA A 20 -8.10 -2.47 -12.04
C ALA A 20 -6.87 -3.40 -12.09
N SER A 21 -7.08 -4.66 -12.47
CA SER A 21 -6.00 -5.65 -12.65
C SER A 21 -5.02 -5.25 -13.75
N ASP A 22 -5.46 -4.49 -14.75
CA ASP A 22 -4.66 -3.95 -15.87
C ASP A 22 -4.02 -2.58 -15.57
N ALA A 23 -4.18 -2.03 -14.35
CA ALA A 23 -3.71 -0.69 -14.03
C ALA A 23 -2.20 -0.53 -14.24
N ALA A 24 -1.40 -1.54 -13.87
CA ALA A 24 0.05 -1.50 -14.04
C ALA A 24 0.46 -1.32 -15.51
N ASP A 25 -0.14 -2.11 -16.42
CA ASP A 25 0.13 -2.04 -17.85
C ASP A 25 -0.35 -0.70 -18.45
N TRP A 26 -1.51 -0.21 -17.99
CA TRP A 26 -2.04 1.08 -18.43
C TRP A 26 -1.11 2.24 -18.03
N PHE A 27 -0.62 2.27 -16.79
CA PHE A 27 0.32 3.30 -16.36
C PHE A 27 1.67 3.19 -17.09
N ALA A 28 2.17 1.97 -17.31
CA ALA A 28 3.40 1.76 -18.07
C ALA A 28 3.32 2.31 -19.50
N GLY A 29 2.15 2.21 -20.15
CA GLY A 29 1.93 2.80 -21.48
C GLY A 29 1.54 4.29 -21.47
N ARG A 30 1.03 4.82 -20.35
CA ARG A 30 0.51 6.20 -20.26
C ARG A 30 1.55 7.21 -19.78
N LEU A 31 2.51 6.77 -18.96
CA LEU A 31 3.51 7.65 -18.37
C LEU A 31 4.57 8.06 -19.39
N PRO A 32 5.09 9.30 -19.31
CA PRO A 32 6.26 9.70 -20.09
C PRO A 32 7.47 8.80 -19.82
N GLU A 33 8.17 8.41 -20.89
CA GLU A 33 9.31 7.47 -20.84
C GLU A 33 10.52 8.04 -20.06
N ASP A 34 10.60 9.36 -19.88
CA ASP A 34 11.71 10.08 -19.26
C ASP A 34 11.53 10.32 -17.76
N TRP A 35 10.40 9.93 -17.17
CA TRP A 35 10.13 10.18 -15.76
C TRP A 35 10.89 9.26 -14.81
N PHE A 36 11.00 7.98 -15.15
CA PHE A 36 11.46 6.94 -14.24
C PHE A 36 12.47 6.00 -14.90
N GLU A 37 13.36 5.45 -14.07
CA GLU A 37 14.16 4.31 -14.48
C GLU A 37 13.29 3.05 -14.47
N GLY A 38 12.95 2.56 -15.67
CA GLY A 38 12.14 1.37 -15.85
C GLY A 38 10.64 1.59 -15.56
N ALA A 39 9.90 0.49 -15.44
CA ALA A 39 8.46 0.54 -15.19
C ALA A 39 8.18 0.91 -13.72
N PRO A 40 7.19 1.77 -13.44
CA PRO A 40 6.82 2.10 -12.08
C PRO A 40 6.18 0.90 -11.38
N ALA A 41 6.35 0.84 -10.06
CA ALA A 41 5.53 -0.02 -9.22
C ALA A 41 4.13 0.59 -9.08
N VAL A 42 3.11 -0.19 -9.42
CA VAL A 42 1.70 0.19 -9.28
C VAL A 42 1.04 -0.74 -8.26
N VAL A 43 0.60 -0.18 -7.14
CA VAL A 43 -0.11 -0.90 -6.08
C VAL A 43 -1.57 -0.47 -6.09
N VAL A 44 -2.48 -1.43 -6.12
CA VAL A 44 -3.92 -1.18 -6.18
C VAL A 44 -4.58 -1.78 -4.94
N ASP A 45 -5.35 -0.97 -4.22
CA ASP A 45 -6.27 -1.45 -3.20
C ASP A 45 -7.73 -1.08 -3.54
N ARG A 46 -8.60 -1.05 -2.53
CA ARG A 46 -10.03 -0.76 -2.72
C ARG A 46 -10.32 0.74 -2.84
N GLU A 47 -9.44 1.61 -2.39
CA GLU A 47 -9.66 3.05 -2.37
C GLU A 47 -8.67 3.83 -3.24
N GLU A 48 -7.48 3.27 -3.46
CA GLU A 48 -6.32 3.95 -3.99
C GLU A 48 -5.54 3.09 -4.99
N ILE A 49 -5.02 3.76 -6.01
CA ILE A 49 -3.92 3.28 -6.85
C ILE A 49 -2.71 4.13 -6.52
N THR A 50 -1.65 3.52 -6.04
CA THR A 50 -0.38 4.19 -5.73
C THR A 50 0.64 3.85 -6.81
N VAL A 51 1.12 4.88 -7.51
CA VAL A 51 2.14 4.79 -8.56
C VAL A 51 3.46 5.31 -8.01
N ILE A 52 4.48 4.46 -8.02
CA ILE A 52 5.81 4.75 -7.50
C ILE A 52 6.84 4.46 -8.58
N GLY A 53 7.53 5.49 -9.02
CA GLY A 53 8.62 5.35 -9.98
C GLY A 53 10.00 5.55 -9.35
N THR A 54 11.02 4.90 -9.90
CA THR A 54 12.39 5.07 -9.43
C THR A 54 13.02 6.28 -10.13
N LEU A 55 13.47 7.27 -9.36
CA LEU A 55 14.20 8.40 -9.93
C LEU A 55 15.68 8.07 -10.05
N GLY A 56 16.15 8.10 -11.29
CA GLY A 56 17.53 7.81 -11.58
C GLY A 56 18.55 8.69 -10.89
N ALA A 57 19.74 8.13 -10.70
CA ALA A 57 20.91 8.92 -10.35
C ALA A 57 21.34 9.72 -11.58
N PRO A 58 21.51 11.06 -11.52
CA PRO A 58 22.13 11.80 -12.61
C PRO A 58 23.43 11.16 -13.07
N GLU A 59 23.62 11.05 -14.39
CA GLU A 59 24.76 10.36 -15.04
C GLU A 59 26.15 10.85 -14.56
N ASN A 60 26.23 12.04 -13.97
CA ASN A 60 27.46 12.69 -13.51
C ASN A 60 27.67 12.68 -11.99
N SER A 61 26.85 11.97 -11.21
CA SER A 61 27.16 11.77 -9.80
C SER A 61 28.16 10.62 -9.63
N GLY A 62 29.33 10.89 -9.05
CA GLY A 62 30.16 9.82 -8.50
C GLY A 62 29.36 8.95 -7.52
N SER A 63 29.89 7.75 -7.23
CA SER A 63 29.26 6.77 -6.35
C SER A 63 28.83 7.40 -5.02
N GLU A 64 27.55 7.26 -4.70
CA GLU A 64 26.85 7.67 -3.47
C GLU A 64 26.55 9.17 -3.36
N GLN A 65 25.40 9.56 -3.92
CA GLN A 65 24.83 10.88 -3.71
C GLN A 65 24.28 11.01 -2.28
N SER A 66 24.50 12.16 -1.66
CA SER A 66 23.98 12.42 -0.31
C SER A 66 22.45 12.42 -0.27
N LYS A 67 21.89 12.00 0.87
CA LYS A 67 20.45 12.11 1.15
C LYS A 67 19.84 13.46 0.74
N ALA A 68 20.47 14.58 1.13
CA ALA A 68 19.97 15.91 0.80
C ALA A 68 19.87 16.19 -0.71
N HIS A 69 20.79 15.61 -1.51
CA HIS A 69 20.74 15.72 -2.96
C HIS A 69 19.55 14.91 -3.54
N SER A 70 19.28 13.73 -2.99
CA SER A 70 18.14 12.90 -3.38
C SER A 70 16.78 13.55 -3.04
N GLU A 71 16.66 14.15 -1.86
CA GLU A 71 15.47 14.92 -1.45
C GLU A 71 15.22 16.12 -2.40
N GLY A 72 16.28 16.82 -2.79
CA GLY A 72 16.22 17.93 -3.74
C GLY A 72 15.71 17.49 -5.12
N ARG A 73 16.13 16.31 -5.61
CA ARG A 73 15.61 15.75 -6.86
C ARG A 73 14.15 15.35 -6.75
N ALA A 74 13.77 14.65 -5.68
CA ALA A 74 12.38 14.27 -5.45
C ALA A 74 11.47 15.51 -5.38
N SER A 75 11.90 16.57 -4.71
CA SER A 75 11.17 17.84 -4.62
C SER A 75 11.04 18.52 -5.99
N ARG A 76 12.13 18.62 -6.75
CA ARG A 76 12.10 19.17 -8.12
C ARG A 76 11.14 18.40 -9.02
N PHE A 77 11.31 17.08 -9.08
CA PHE A 77 10.45 16.19 -9.87
C PHE A 77 8.97 16.37 -9.49
N ARG A 78 8.69 16.44 -8.18
CA ARG A 78 7.32 16.61 -7.68
C ARG A 78 6.65 17.85 -8.26
N GLU A 79 7.35 18.97 -8.27
CA GLU A 79 6.81 20.25 -8.72
C GLU A 79 6.74 20.34 -10.25
N GLU A 80 7.81 19.94 -10.95
CA GLU A 80 7.88 19.99 -12.43
C GLU A 80 6.83 19.07 -13.10
N THR A 81 6.58 17.89 -12.53
CA THR A 81 5.62 16.92 -13.11
C THR A 81 4.20 17.05 -12.57
N ARG A 82 3.93 18.02 -11.68
CA ARG A 82 2.65 18.11 -10.94
C ARG A 82 1.44 18.11 -11.87
N ALA A 83 1.42 19.00 -12.86
CA ALA A 83 0.25 19.18 -13.73
C ALA A 83 -0.06 17.92 -14.55
N GLU A 84 0.97 17.32 -15.14
CA GLU A 84 0.80 16.12 -15.97
C GLU A 84 0.39 14.90 -15.12
N ARG A 85 0.95 14.74 -13.93
CA ARG A 85 0.50 13.69 -12.98
C ARG A 85 -0.95 13.84 -12.57
N MET A 86 -1.44 15.08 -12.38
CA MET A 86 -2.85 15.31 -12.09
C MET A 86 -3.74 14.91 -13.27
N ASN A 87 -3.34 15.24 -14.51
CA ASN A 87 -4.09 14.83 -15.70
C ASN A 87 -4.15 13.30 -15.85
N ILE A 88 -3.02 12.62 -15.68
CA ILE A 88 -2.96 11.14 -15.72
C ILE A 88 -3.80 10.53 -14.59
N ALA A 89 -3.73 11.12 -13.39
CA ALA A 89 -4.53 10.70 -12.25
C ALA A 89 -6.03 10.84 -12.53
N ASP A 90 -6.47 11.91 -13.17
CA ASP A 90 -7.87 12.13 -13.51
C ASP A 90 -8.38 11.10 -14.54
N GLU A 91 -7.59 10.79 -15.58
CA GLU A 91 -7.89 9.74 -16.56
C GLU A 91 -8.02 8.36 -15.88
N ALA A 92 -7.05 8.02 -15.02
CA ALA A 92 -7.06 6.76 -14.27
C ALA A 92 -8.22 6.69 -13.27
N GLN A 93 -8.56 7.80 -12.60
CA GLN A 93 -9.70 7.88 -11.68
C GLN A 93 -11.02 7.67 -12.41
N GLU A 94 -11.18 8.24 -13.61
CA GLU A 94 -12.37 8.01 -14.45
C GLU A 94 -12.48 6.54 -14.86
N ARG A 95 -11.35 5.91 -15.20
CA ARG A 95 -11.29 4.50 -15.61
C ARG A 95 -11.53 3.52 -14.47
N TYR A 96 -10.87 3.71 -13.34
CA TYR A 96 -10.78 2.72 -12.26
C TYR A 96 -11.61 3.06 -11.02
N ALA A 97 -12.22 4.24 -10.97
CA ALA A 97 -13.01 4.73 -9.83
C ALA A 97 -12.28 4.64 -8.47
N ARG A 98 -10.95 4.82 -8.48
CA ARG A 98 -10.05 4.83 -7.33
C ARG A 98 -9.20 6.08 -7.37
N LYS A 99 -8.88 6.66 -6.20
CA LYS A 99 -7.96 7.80 -6.14
C LYS A 99 -6.57 7.38 -6.58
N VAL A 100 -5.87 8.28 -7.25
CA VAL A 100 -4.48 8.02 -7.67
C VAL A 100 -3.54 8.84 -6.80
N SER A 101 -2.53 8.15 -6.32
CA SER A 101 -1.47 8.69 -5.47
C SER A 101 -0.12 8.40 -6.07
N TRP A 102 0.81 9.30 -5.78
CA TRP A 102 2.11 9.36 -6.42
C TRP A 102 3.22 9.34 -5.40
N GLY A 103 4.26 8.57 -5.70
CA GLY A 103 5.52 8.60 -4.97
C GLY A 103 6.70 8.31 -5.88
N VAL A 104 7.88 8.39 -5.31
CA VAL A 104 9.12 8.00 -5.95
C VAL A 104 10.01 7.21 -5.00
N ASP A 105 10.79 6.31 -5.55
CA ASP A 105 11.94 5.73 -4.86
C ASP A 105 13.20 6.49 -5.30
N VAL A 106 13.98 6.95 -4.33
CA VAL A 106 15.26 7.62 -4.56
C VAL A 106 16.39 6.83 -3.92
N VAL A 107 17.49 6.67 -4.65
CA VAL A 107 18.70 6.01 -4.15
C VAL A 107 19.69 7.06 -3.65
N SER A 108 20.23 6.83 -2.45
CA SER A 108 21.21 7.69 -1.76
C SER A 108 22.28 6.85 -1.05
N ASP A 109 23.26 7.53 -0.45
CA ASP A 109 24.25 6.97 0.48
C ASP A 109 23.64 6.25 1.70
N ALA A 110 22.41 6.61 2.08
CA ALA A 110 21.65 5.95 3.15
C ALA A 110 20.82 4.74 2.66
N GLY A 111 20.90 4.39 1.38
CA GLY A 111 20.08 3.37 0.73
C GLY A 111 18.93 3.94 -0.09
N THR A 112 17.93 3.11 -0.38
CA THR A 112 16.72 3.50 -1.13
C THR A 112 15.65 4.02 -0.19
N GLU A 113 15.15 5.22 -0.44
CA GLU A 113 14.09 5.86 0.33
C GLU A 113 12.86 6.10 -0.55
N ARG A 114 11.68 5.72 -0.04
CA ARG A 114 10.40 5.97 -0.69
C ARG A 114 9.81 7.29 -0.20
N ILE A 115 9.52 8.19 -1.13
CA ILE A 115 8.91 9.49 -0.85
C ILE A 115 7.54 9.55 -1.52
N LEU A 116 6.47 9.52 -0.72
CA LEU A 116 5.10 9.70 -1.21
C LEU A 116 4.77 11.20 -1.28
N PHE A 117 4.30 11.66 -2.44
CA PHE A 117 3.90 13.05 -2.66
C PHE A 117 2.43 13.29 -2.36
N THR A 118 1.61 12.28 -2.65
CA THR A 118 0.17 12.23 -2.41
C THR A 118 -0.16 10.82 -1.93
N HIS A 119 -1.01 10.72 -0.92
CA HIS A 119 -1.59 9.48 -0.40
C HIS A 119 -2.86 9.85 0.35
N ILE A 120 -3.87 8.99 0.31
CA ILE A 120 -5.12 9.24 1.03
C ILE A 120 -5.10 8.57 2.40
N ALA A 121 -5.66 9.24 3.40
CA ALA A 121 -6.01 8.62 4.67
C ALA A 121 -7.51 8.32 4.68
N VAL A 122 -7.88 7.06 4.49
CA VAL A 122 -9.28 6.64 4.52
C VAL A 122 -9.66 6.16 5.91
N PRO A 123 -10.73 6.68 6.53
CA PRO A 123 -11.18 6.18 7.81
C PRO A 123 -11.72 4.75 7.68
N VAL A 124 -11.25 3.86 8.55
CA VAL A 124 -11.74 2.47 8.65
C VAL A 124 -12.56 2.32 9.93
N MET A 125 -13.83 1.91 9.80
CA MET A 125 -14.73 1.70 10.95
C MET A 125 -14.72 0.23 11.39
N THR A 126 -14.24 -0.04 12.61
CA THR A 126 -14.18 -1.40 13.17
C THR A 126 -15.14 -1.56 14.34
N ARG A 127 -15.85 -2.70 14.39
CA ARG A 127 -16.69 -3.06 15.55
C ARG A 127 -15.89 -3.84 16.57
N LEU A 128 -15.48 -3.17 17.65
CA LEU A 128 -14.74 -3.78 18.75
C LEU A 128 -15.67 -4.14 19.92
N LYS A 129 -15.50 -5.34 20.47
CA LYS A 129 -16.04 -5.80 21.75
C LYS A 129 -15.29 -5.14 22.92
N GLN A 130 -15.83 -5.32 24.12
CA GLN A 130 -15.27 -4.70 25.32
C GLN A 130 -13.79 -5.06 25.57
N PRO A 131 -13.35 -6.33 25.44
CA PRO A 131 -11.95 -6.67 25.69
C PRO A 131 -10.99 -5.94 24.75
N GLU A 132 -11.29 -5.86 23.45
CA GLU A 132 -10.41 -5.12 22.52
C GLU A 132 -10.41 -3.61 22.84
N ARG A 133 -11.54 -3.04 23.27
CA ARG A 133 -11.58 -1.63 23.70
C ARG A 133 -10.74 -1.35 24.94
N GLN A 134 -10.65 -2.30 25.88
CA GLN A 134 -9.79 -2.18 27.07
C GLN A 134 -8.30 -2.16 26.72
N VAL A 135 -7.88 -2.87 25.67
CA VAL A 135 -6.50 -2.79 25.16
C VAL A 135 -6.22 -1.38 24.65
N LEU A 136 -7.15 -0.79 23.88
CA LEU A 136 -6.98 0.58 23.40
C LEU A 136 -6.96 1.62 24.53
N ASP A 137 -7.80 1.43 25.56
CA ASP A 137 -7.79 2.28 26.75
C ASP A 137 -6.44 2.24 27.45
N THR A 138 -5.85 1.06 27.58
CA THR A 138 -4.52 0.88 28.17
C THR A 138 -3.44 1.65 27.41
N LEU A 139 -3.49 1.66 26.08
CA LEU A 139 -2.54 2.42 25.24
C LEU A 139 -2.69 3.94 25.41
N VAL A 140 -3.92 4.41 25.61
CA VAL A 140 -4.18 5.84 25.87
C VAL A 140 -3.73 6.22 27.27
N ASP A 141 -4.09 5.42 28.28
CA ASP A 141 -3.74 5.67 29.68
C ASP A 141 -2.21 5.65 29.92
N ALA A 142 -1.49 4.80 29.18
CA ALA A 142 -0.02 4.74 29.20
C ALA A 142 0.65 5.89 28.43
N GLY A 143 -0.11 6.78 27.77
CA GLY A 143 0.42 7.90 26.99
C GLY A 143 1.03 7.51 25.64
N VAL A 144 0.86 6.25 25.20
CA VAL A 144 1.34 5.77 23.90
C VAL A 144 0.53 6.40 22.75
N ALA A 145 -0.76 6.67 22.99
CA ALA A 145 -1.66 7.24 22.01
C ALA A 145 -2.51 8.38 22.59
N ARG A 146 -2.85 9.37 21.76
CA ARG A 146 -3.65 10.54 22.19
C ARG A 146 -5.17 10.29 22.19
N SER A 147 -5.61 9.21 21.56
CA SER A 147 -7.01 8.79 21.48
C SER A 147 -7.12 7.31 21.13
N ARG A 148 -8.30 6.70 21.29
CA ARG A 148 -8.53 5.30 20.86
C ARG A 148 -8.32 5.07 19.36
N ALA A 149 -8.59 6.08 18.53
CA ALA A 149 -8.34 5.98 17.09
C ALA A 149 -6.83 6.01 16.78
N ASP A 150 -6.09 6.87 17.47
CA ASP A 150 -4.62 6.95 17.40
C ASP A 150 -3.99 5.64 17.91
N ALA A 151 -4.57 5.03 18.96
CA ALA A 151 -4.16 3.74 19.49
C ALA A 151 -4.36 2.60 18.47
N LEU A 152 -5.48 2.60 17.75
CA LEU A 152 -5.70 1.64 16.66
C LEU A 152 -4.70 1.82 15.53
N ALA A 153 -4.43 3.06 15.11
CA ALA A 153 -3.41 3.34 14.11
C ALA A 153 -2.03 2.87 14.55
N TRP A 154 -1.68 3.08 15.83
CA TRP A 154 -0.44 2.57 16.42
C TRP A 154 -0.37 1.03 16.38
N SER A 155 -1.44 0.34 16.79
CA SER A 155 -1.48 -1.14 16.73
C SER A 155 -1.30 -1.67 15.31
N VAL A 156 -1.89 -1.01 14.30
CA VAL A 156 -1.72 -1.41 12.89
C VAL A 156 -0.28 -1.20 12.43
N LYS A 157 0.36 -0.08 12.79
CA LYS A 157 1.78 0.17 12.46
C LYS A 157 2.70 -0.88 13.08
N LEU A 158 2.49 -1.17 14.37
CA LEU A 158 3.28 -2.19 15.07
C LEU A 158 3.13 -3.57 14.42
N VAL A 159 1.90 -3.96 14.06
CA VAL A 159 1.69 -5.21 13.33
C VAL A 159 2.42 -5.17 11.99
N GLY A 160 2.39 -4.04 11.27
CA GLY A 160 3.13 -3.81 10.03
C GLY A 160 4.63 -4.10 10.17
N GLU A 161 5.27 -3.61 11.23
CA GLU A 161 6.70 -3.82 11.51
C GLU A 161 7.07 -5.31 11.69
N HIS A 162 6.14 -6.12 12.18
CA HIS A 162 6.34 -7.56 12.38
C HIS A 162 5.70 -8.44 11.29
N THR A 163 5.03 -7.83 10.31
CA THR A 163 4.22 -8.58 9.33
C THR A 163 5.10 -9.47 8.45
N GLU A 164 6.28 -9.01 8.04
CA GLU A 164 7.20 -9.81 7.22
C GLU A 164 7.65 -11.08 7.94
N GLU A 165 8.01 -10.98 9.22
CA GLU A 165 8.38 -12.13 10.04
C GLU A 165 7.23 -13.16 10.15
N TRP A 166 5.99 -12.67 10.33
CA TRP A 166 4.83 -13.55 10.45
C TRP A 166 4.43 -14.16 9.11
N LEU A 167 4.54 -13.42 8.01
CA LEU A 167 4.29 -13.91 6.66
C LEU A 167 5.30 -14.97 6.25
N ASP A 168 6.57 -14.82 6.61
CA ASP A 168 7.59 -15.83 6.33
C ASP A 168 7.36 -17.12 7.12
N LYS A 169 6.95 -17.01 8.38
CA LYS A 169 6.52 -18.18 9.18
C LYS A 169 5.30 -18.86 8.54
N LEU A 170 4.32 -18.09 8.07
CA LEU A 170 3.14 -18.63 7.40
C LEU A 170 3.50 -19.32 6.08
N ARG A 171 4.32 -18.70 5.24
CA ARG A 171 4.81 -19.31 3.98
C ARG A 171 5.55 -20.61 4.25
N THR A 172 6.45 -20.61 5.24
CA THR A 172 7.18 -21.81 5.67
C THR A 172 6.22 -22.93 6.10
N ALA A 173 5.20 -22.59 6.89
CA ALA A 173 4.19 -23.55 7.32
C ALA A 173 3.35 -24.09 6.14
N MET A 174 3.00 -23.25 5.17
CA MET A 174 2.28 -23.69 3.97
C MET A 174 3.15 -24.58 3.07
N SER A 175 4.43 -24.24 2.88
CA SER A 175 5.37 -25.10 2.15
C SER A 175 5.49 -26.48 2.80
N ALA A 176 5.56 -26.54 4.14
CA ALA A 176 5.59 -27.82 4.86
C ALA A 176 4.29 -28.65 4.66
N VAL A 177 3.14 -28.00 4.56
CA VAL A 177 1.86 -28.66 4.22
C VAL A 177 1.87 -29.18 2.78
N ASP A 178 2.42 -28.42 1.84
CA ASP A 178 2.52 -28.84 0.44
C ASP A 178 3.53 -29.99 0.25
N ASP A 179 4.65 -29.98 0.97
CA ASP A 179 5.60 -31.09 1.01
C ASP A 179 4.96 -32.38 1.55
N LEU A 180 4.15 -32.28 2.61
CA LEU A 180 3.39 -33.40 3.17
C LEU A 180 2.34 -33.94 2.18
N ARG A 181 1.70 -33.07 1.38
CA ARG A 181 0.79 -33.49 0.31
C ARG A 181 1.53 -34.19 -0.83
N ALA A 182 2.73 -33.70 -1.18
CA ALA A 182 3.58 -34.32 -2.20
C ALA A 182 4.11 -35.69 -1.75
N GLN A 183 4.30 -35.89 -0.45
CA GLN A 183 4.66 -37.17 0.18
C GLN A 183 3.45 -38.10 0.41
N GLY A 184 2.29 -37.81 -0.20
CA GLY A 184 1.08 -38.62 -0.09
C GLY A 184 1.34 -40.12 -0.35
N PRO A 185 0.55 -41.01 0.28
CA PRO A 185 0.84 -42.44 0.31
C PRO A 185 1.00 -42.99 -1.10
N ASP A 186 2.09 -43.71 -1.33
CA ASP A 186 2.26 -44.58 -2.50
C ASP A 186 1.05 -45.53 -2.48
N LEU A 187 0.07 -45.26 -3.34
CA LEU A 187 -1.05 -46.17 -3.58
C LEU A 187 -0.45 -47.38 -4.30
N GLN A 188 0.18 -48.25 -3.52
CA GLN A 188 0.60 -49.58 -3.96
C GLN A 188 -0.64 -50.32 -4.43
N ALA A 189 -0.72 -50.48 -5.75
CA ALA A 189 -1.63 -51.37 -6.44
C ALA A 189 -1.26 -52.85 -6.18
#